data_AF-A0A2R6BPE7-F1
#
_entry.id   AF-A0A2R6BPE7-F1
#
_cell.length_a   1.000
_cell.length_b   1.000
_cell.length_c   1.000
_cell.angle_alpha   90.00
_cell.angle_beta   90.00
_cell.angle_gamma   90.00
#
_symmetry.space_group_name_H-M   'P 1'
#
loop_
_entity.id
_entity.type
_entity.pdbx_description
1 polymer ?
#
loop_
_entity_poly.entity_id
_entity_poly.type
_entity_poly.pdbx_seq_one_letter_code
_entity_poly.pdbx_strand_id
1 'polypeptide(L)'
;MVFGNIADKLGRKTLFILDLVFFVVFAAASAFAQNFLELLIFRFLLGIGIGADYPVSSSYVAEFSDVRNRGRVISSTFAFQGVGVLAAIGVGLALLPLGPQAWRWMLLSGIVPAVIVLAFRNKLPETLRWYVPKGKIDEARKVFEEMTGKSVRRPEEVEKYAESVSFRELFSSPYKTRLIFASVSWFLVDIAVYGMGIFIPTFIHELFGANSPPTSNELVYAILYTFAGVGYWLAVLTIDILGRKVLQAVGFLVMGGALFAAAAAGSNISLPLLAALLAVFFVAENAGPNTTTWVYPVELFPTRIRGSGHGFAATMGKLGAICGVFVLLLRERYNQVLMLGFVGFASVLGAVITLAYGIETKKQSLEDVSEVFKSFYDYFTKMSENLVRGARQLDALIHDLSDSDSKYIQIKQTEHAGDELVHEVFTKLNKSFVAPIEQNEISALTKSLDDVLDIIHAVAVRLKLYKVGSPDKTMLEFSGIITTSVELIDKAIKQLPNLRWENNIMDICIKINELENQADAVLNEGVSNLFNGHDAIEIIKLKEVYEYLELVTDKCEDVADVLRDLVVKYS
;
A
#
# COMPACT_ATOMS: atom_id res chain seq x y z
N MET A 1 -5.64 12.24 10.60
CA MET A 1 -5.14 13.04 9.45
C MET A 1 -3.86 13.82 9.75
N VAL A 2 -3.86 14.76 10.71
CA VAL A 2 -2.69 15.61 11.02
C VAL A 2 -1.45 14.81 11.43
N PHE A 3 -1.64 13.78 12.27
CA PHE A 3 -0.54 12.97 12.79
C PHE A 3 0.13 12.06 11.76
N GLY A 4 -0.53 11.71 10.65
CA GLY A 4 0.13 10.97 9.56
C GLY A 4 1.27 11.79 8.94
N ASN A 5 0.98 13.06 8.60
CA ASN A 5 1.98 13.98 8.06
C ASN A 5 3.06 14.36 9.09
N ILE A 6 2.71 14.43 10.38
CA ILE A 6 3.66 14.73 11.45
C ILE A 6 4.58 13.51 11.71
N ALA A 7 4.07 12.29 11.64
CA ALA A 7 4.84 11.05 11.80
C ALA A 7 5.99 10.99 10.79
N ASP A 8 5.70 11.37 9.55
CA ASP A 8 6.68 11.37 8.47
C ASP A 8 7.76 12.46 8.64
N LYS A 9 7.50 13.53 9.41
CA LYS A 9 8.47 14.62 9.67
C LYS A 9 9.28 14.45 10.97
N LEU A 10 8.63 14.04 12.06
CA LEU A 10 9.26 13.89 13.38
C LEU A 10 10.00 12.56 13.54
N GLY A 11 9.60 11.54 12.78
CA GLY A 11 9.97 10.15 13.02
C GLY A 11 8.81 9.39 13.66
N ARG A 12 8.56 8.18 13.16
CA ARG A 12 7.43 7.36 13.56
C ARG A 12 7.58 6.83 14.97
N LYS A 13 8.77 6.33 15.36
CA LYS A 13 9.05 5.92 16.75
C LYS A 13 8.85 7.11 17.69
N THR A 14 9.37 8.28 17.33
CA THR A 14 9.24 9.48 18.16
C THR A 14 7.76 9.83 18.38
N LEU A 15 6.97 9.84 17.31
CA LEU A 15 5.52 10.08 17.44
C LEU A 15 4.81 8.99 18.24
N PHE A 16 5.21 7.73 18.06
CA PHE A 16 4.69 6.55 18.75
C PHE A 16 5.05 6.48 20.26
N ILE A 17 6.02 7.28 20.70
CA ILE A 17 6.32 7.48 22.12
C ILE A 17 5.52 8.68 22.64
N LEU A 18 5.49 9.77 21.87
CA LEU A 18 4.81 11.01 22.27
C LEU A 18 3.29 10.83 22.40
N ASP A 19 2.65 10.07 21.50
CA ASP A 19 1.21 9.80 21.57
C ASP A 19 0.83 9.02 22.84
N LEU A 20 1.65 8.08 23.27
CA LEU A 20 1.43 7.25 24.45
C LEU A 20 1.74 8.01 25.74
N VAL A 21 2.77 8.87 25.75
CA VAL A 21 3.00 9.81 26.85
C VAL A 21 1.82 10.76 26.99
N PHE A 22 1.33 11.30 25.87
CA PHE A 22 0.15 12.16 25.82
C PHE A 22 -1.08 11.42 26.38
N PHE A 23 -1.30 10.17 25.98
CA PHE A 23 -2.35 9.31 26.55
C PHE A 23 -2.21 9.17 28.08
N VAL A 24 -1.03 8.84 28.60
CA VAL A 24 -0.79 8.67 30.04
C VAL A 24 -1.10 9.95 30.82
N VAL A 25 -0.63 11.10 30.33
CA VAL A 25 -0.86 12.40 30.98
C VAL A 25 -2.35 12.73 31.05
N PHE A 26 -3.09 12.59 29.95
CA PHE A 26 -4.51 12.94 29.94
C PHE A 26 -5.41 11.87 30.57
N ALA A 27 -4.96 10.61 30.65
CA ALA A 27 -5.62 9.57 31.44
C ALA A 27 -5.51 9.89 32.94
N ALA A 28 -4.32 10.30 33.40
CA ALA A 28 -4.12 10.77 34.77
C ALA A 28 -4.96 12.02 35.04
N ALA A 29 -4.89 13.03 34.18
CA ALA A 29 -5.69 14.26 34.33
C ALA A 29 -7.20 13.96 34.40
N SER A 30 -7.70 13.03 33.57
CA SER A 30 -9.10 12.59 33.61
C SER A 30 -9.50 11.98 34.95
N ALA A 31 -8.60 11.24 35.61
CA ALA A 31 -8.85 10.68 36.93
C ALA A 31 -8.90 11.75 38.03
N PHE A 32 -8.28 12.92 37.84
CA PHE A 32 -8.27 14.03 38.82
C PHE A 32 -9.24 15.17 38.51
N ALA A 33 -10.01 15.07 37.43
CA ALA A 33 -11.01 16.07 37.04
C ALA A 33 -11.99 16.40 38.18
N GLN A 34 -12.24 17.68 38.42
CA GLN A 34 -13.11 18.16 39.51
C GLN A 34 -14.53 18.46 39.03
N ASN A 35 -14.70 18.69 37.73
CA ASN A 35 -15.99 18.98 37.12
C ASN A 35 -16.12 18.31 35.75
N PHE A 36 -17.36 18.30 35.23
CA PHE A 36 -17.67 17.69 33.94
C PHE A 36 -16.89 18.31 32.77
N LEU A 37 -16.69 19.63 32.78
CA LEU A 37 -16.02 20.33 31.68
C LEU A 37 -14.54 19.95 31.60
N GLU A 38 -13.84 19.90 32.74
CA GLU A 38 -12.46 19.38 32.82
C GLU A 38 -12.38 17.95 32.31
N LEU A 39 -13.28 17.07 32.77
CA LEU A 39 -13.32 15.68 32.32
C LEU A 39 -13.53 15.60 30.81
N LEU A 40 -14.45 16.40 30.26
CA LEU A 40 -14.72 16.47 28.83
C LEU A 40 -13.48 16.92 28.04
N ILE A 41 -12.80 17.97 28.48
CA ILE A 41 -11.58 18.48 27.85
C ILE A 41 -10.48 17.41 27.89
N PHE A 42 -10.24 16.80 29.04
CA PHE A 42 -9.20 15.77 29.17
C PHE A 42 -9.52 14.52 28.34
N ARG A 43 -10.79 14.11 28.24
CA ARG A 43 -11.20 13.00 27.37
C ARG A 43 -11.09 13.34 25.89
N PHE A 44 -11.39 14.57 25.51
CA PHE A 44 -11.19 15.05 24.15
C PHE A 44 -9.70 15.00 23.78
N LEU A 45 -8.83 15.53 24.64
CA LEU A 45 -7.38 15.47 24.44
C LEU A 45 -6.88 14.02 24.41
N LEU A 46 -7.27 13.17 25.36
CA LEU A 46 -6.93 11.74 25.33
C LEU A 46 -7.36 11.07 24.01
N GLY A 47 -8.54 11.41 23.48
CA GLY A 47 -9.03 10.93 22.19
C GLY A 47 -8.15 11.32 21.00
N ILE A 48 -7.51 12.51 21.04
CA ILE A 48 -6.51 12.91 20.04
C ILE A 48 -5.31 11.96 20.06
N GLY A 49 -4.84 11.57 21.27
CA GLY A 49 -3.75 10.62 21.43
C GLY A 49 -4.10 9.24 20.86
N ILE A 50 -5.26 8.69 21.21
CA ILE A 50 -5.74 7.41 20.65
C ILE A 50 -5.85 7.50 19.12
N GLY A 51 -6.40 8.60 18.57
CA GLY A 51 -6.55 8.78 17.14
C GLY A 51 -5.23 8.87 16.36
N ALA A 52 -4.14 9.27 17.01
CA ALA A 52 -2.80 9.27 16.43
C ALA A 52 -2.18 7.87 16.36
N ASP A 53 -2.47 7.01 17.34
CA ASP A 53 -1.87 5.67 17.45
C ASP A 53 -2.37 4.71 16.34
N TYR A 54 -3.61 4.86 15.85
CA TYR A 54 -4.16 4.03 14.76
C TYR A 54 -3.28 4.00 13.49
N PRO A 55 -3.02 5.13 12.80
CA PRO A 55 -2.19 5.12 11.58
C PRO A 55 -0.73 4.80 11.85
N VAL A 56 -0.21 5.11 13.05
CA VAL A 56 1.20 4.89 13.39
C VAL A 56 1.46 3.41 13.69
N SER A 57 0.68 2.80 14.59
CA SER A 57 0.81 1.38 14.94
C SER A 57 0.63 0.45 13.74
N SER A 58 -0.44 0.68 12.97
CA SER A 58 -0.78 -0.14 11.79
C SER A 58 0.30 -0.07 10.72
N SER A 59 0.82 1.12 10.44
CA SER A 59 1.90 1.30 9.45
C SER A 59 3.21 0.69 9.94
N TYR A 60 3.53 0.84 11.23
CA TYR A 60 4.72 0.25 11.83
C TYR A 60 4.67 -1.28 11.75
N VAL A 61 3.60 -1.91 12.26
CA VAL A 61 3.46 -3.38 12.22
C VAL A 61 3.55 -3.91 10.79
N ALA A 62 2.92 -3.24 9.83
CA ALA A 62 2.96 -3.65 8.43
C ALA A 62 4.34 -3.56 7.77
N GLU A 63 5.18 -2.63 8.22
CA GLU A 63 6.56 -2.48 7.71
C GLU A 63 7.46 -3.63 8.16
N PHE A 64 7.25 -4.16 9.37
CA PHE A 64 8.02 -5.28 9.92
C PHE A 64 7.34 -6.65 9.74
N SER A 65 6.25 -6.73 8.96
CA SER A 65 5.49 -7.97 8.75
C SER A 65 5.81 -8.62 7.40
N ASP A 66 6.14 -9.90 7.42
CA ASP A 66 6.28 -10.73 6.22
C ASP A 66 4.99 -10.72 5.38
N VAL A 67 5.15 -10.58 4.07
CA VAL A 67 4.05 -10.51 3.09
C VAL A 67 3.06 -11.68 3.23
N ARG A 68 3.56 -12.89 3.53
CA ARG A 68 2.77 -14.13 3.63
C ARG A 68 1.82 -14.18 4.82
N ASN A 69 2.22 -13.57 5.95
CA ASN A 69 1.46 -13.60 7.20
C ASN A 69 0.96 -12.20 7.61
N ARG A 70 1.11 -11.21 6.73
CA ARG A 70 0.83 -9.80 7.02
C ARG A 70 -0.56 -9.57 7.57
N GLY A 71 -1.58 -10.13 6.91
CA GLY A 71 -2.98 -10.03 7.34
C GLY A 71 -3.20 -10.60 8.73
N ARG A 72 -2.64 -11.78 9.01
CA ARG A 72 -2.72 -12.41 10.33
C ARG A 72 -1.99 -11.62 11.41
N VAL A 73 -0.79 -11.10 11.16
CA VAL A 73 -0.01 -10.32 12.15
C VAL A 73 -0.70 -8.99 12.47
N ILE A 74 -1.15 -8.28 11.44
CA ILE A 74 -1.93 -7.04 11.56
C ILE A 74 -3.22 -7.35 12.35
N SER A 75 -4.02 -8.32 11.91
CA SER A 75 -5.27 -8.68 12.60
C SER A 75 -5.05 -9.13 14.03
N SER A 76 -3.95 -9.84 14.32
CA SER A 76 -3.60 -10.26 15.69
C SER A 76 -3.35 -9.06 16.58
N THR A 77 -2.66 -8.03 16.06
CA THR A 77 -2.42 -6.78 16.78
C THR A 77 -3.74 -6.10 17.12
N PHE A 78 -4.67 -6.05 16.17
CA PHE A 78 -6.00 -5.48 16.39
C PHE A 78 -6.85 -6.32 17.36
N ALA A 79 -6.74 -7.65 17.31
CA ALA A 79 -7.48 -8.58 18.18
C ALA A 79 -7.19 -8.39 19.69
N PHE A 80 -6.03 -7.82 20.06
CA PHE A 80 -5.74 -7.45 21.45
C PHE A 80 -6.70 -6.37 21.99
N GLN A 81 -7.45 -5.67 21.13
CA GLN A 81 -8.56 -4.83 21.57
C GLN A 81 -9.58 -5.62 22.39
N GLY A 82 -9.95 -6.83 21.96
CA GLY A 82 -10.87 -7.69 22.70
C GLY A 82 -10.34 -8.06 24.09
N VAL A 83 -9.04 -8.36 24.19
CA VAL A 83 -8.36 -8.62 25.48
C VAL A 83 -8.41 -7.38 26.37
N GLY A 84 -8.14 -6.19 25.80
CA GLY A 84 -8.19 -4.92 26.53
C GLY A 84 -9.58 -4.60 27.08
N VAL A 85 -10.64 -4.84 26.30
CA VAL A 85 -12.03 -4.62 26.75
C VAL A 85 -12.39 -5.58 27.88
N LEU A 86 -12.08 -6.87 27.77
CA LEU A 86 -12.34 -7.84 28.84
C LEU A 86 -11.55 -7.53 30.11
N ALA A 87 -10.29 -7.10 29.98
CA ALA A 87 -9.48 -6.64 31.11
C ALA A 87 -10.09 -5.38 31.76
N ALA A 88 -10.59 -4.42 30.98
CA ALA A 88 -11.25 -3.23 31.48
C ALA A 88 -12.53 -3.57 32.28
N ILE A 89 -13.34 -4.51 31.80
CA ILE A 89 -14.53 -5.00 32.52
C ILE A 89 -14.12 -5.71 33.83
N GLY A 90 -13.07 -6.53 33.81
CA GLY A 90 -12.54 -7.18 35.01
C GLY A 90 -12.04 -6.18 36.06
N VAL A 91 -11.32 -5.14 35.63
CA VAL A 91 -10.91 -4.02 36.49
C VAL A 91 -12.13 -3.26 37.00
N GLY A 92 -13.14 -3.04 36.15
CA GLY A 92 -14.41 -2.44 36.54
C GLY A 92 -15.06 -3.21 37.68
N LEU A 93 -15.26 -4.52 37.52
CA LEU A 93 -15.81 -5.42 38.53
C LEU A 93 -15.01 -5.41 39.84
N ALA A 94 -13.67 -5.37 39.76
CA ALA A 94 -12.80 -5.37 40.93
C ALA A 94 -12.83 -4.04 41.70
N LEU A 95 -12.99 -2.90 41.01
CA LEU A 95 -12.94 -1.56 41.59
C LEU A 95 -14.32 -1.01 41.96
N LEU A 96 -15.41 -1.53 41.39
CA LEU A 96 -16.79 -1.15 41.73
C LEU A 96 -17.07 -1.08 43.24
N PRO A 97 -16.57 -2.01 44.08
CA PRO A 97 -16.76 -1.95 45.53
C PRO A 97 -16.12 -0.75 46.24
N LEU A 98 -15.22 0.00 45.59
CA LEU A 98 -14.58 1.20 46.16
C LEU A 98 -15.52 2.41 46.26
N GLY A 99 -16.77 2.28 45.82
CA GLY A 99 -17.79 3.31 45.96
C GLY A 99 -17.63 4.48 44.97
N PRO A 100 -18.04 5.72 45.33
CA PRO A 100 -18.17 6.84 44.39
C PRO A 100 -16.88 7.26 43.67
N GLN A 101 -15.70 6.88 44.18
CA GLN A 101 -14.41 7.21 43.58
C GLN A 101 -13.88 6.10 42.64
N ALA A 102 -14.59 4.98 42.50
CA ALA A 102 -14.17 3.84 41.69
C ALA A 102 -13.85 4.22 40.24
N TRP A 103 -14.64 5.11 39.63
CA TRP A 103 -14.44 5.57 38.25
C TRP A 103 -13.08 6.29 38.06
N ARG A 104 -12.56 7.00 39.07
CA ARG A 104 -11.24 7.65 38.99
C ARG A 104 -10.14 6.60 38.90
N TRP A 105 -10.23 5.56 39.73
CA TRP A 105 -9.29 4.46 39.74
C TRP A 105 -9.37 3.61 38.47
N MET A 106 -10.57 3.42 37.91
CA MET A 106 -10.77 2.75 36.61
C MET A 106 -10.10 3.51 35.45
N LEU A 107 -10.08 4.85 35.50
CA LEU A 107 -9.36 5.65 34.50
C LEU A 107 -7.86 5.62 34.72
N LEU A 108 -7.42 5.68 35.98
CA LEU A 108 -6.00 5.64 36.33
C LEU A 108 -5.36 4.29 35.97
N SER A 109 -6.10 3.17 36.12
CA SER A 109 -5.58 1.84 35.81
C SER A 109 -5.15 1.66 34.36
N GLY A 110 -5.73 2.42 33.43
CA GLY A 110 -5.32 2.41 32.01
C GLY A 110 -3.87 2.87 31.79
N ILE A 111 -3.28 3.58 32.74
CA ILE A 111 -1.88 4.01 32.71
C ILE A 111 -0.93 2.82 32.85
N VAL A 112 -1.30 1.80 33.63
CA VAL A 112 -0.43 0.65 33.92
C VAL A 112 0.01 -0.07 32.64
N PRO A 113 -0.90 -0.57 31.76
CA PRO A 113 -0.48 -1.18 30.51
C PRO A 113 0.21 -0.17 29.57
N ALA A 114 -0.20 1.11 29.57
CA ALA A 114 0.43 2.13 28.74
C ALA A 114 1.91 2.36 29.10
N VAL A 115 2.25 2.42 30.40
CA VAL A 115 3.65 2.58 30.86
C VAL A 115 4.48 1.35 30.53
N ILE A 116 3.92 0.15 30.66
CA ILE A 116 4.60 -1.09 30.25
C ILE A 116 4.92 -1.04 28.75
N VAL A 117 3.92 -0.71 27.92
CA VAL A 117 4.11 -0.58 26.46
C VAL A 117 5.12 0.50 26.13
N LEU A 118 5.11 1.64 26.83
CA LEU A 118 6.07 2.72 26.65
C LEU A 118 7.52 2.25 26.88
N ALA A 119 7.75 1.43 27.91
CA ALA A 119 9.06 0.85 28.19
C ALA A 119 9.55 -0.06 27.05
N PHE A 120 8.65 -0.81 26.41
CA PHE A 120 8.97 -1.63 25.24
C PHE A 120 9.16 -0.79 23.96
N ARG A 121 8.34 0.23 23.73
CA ARG A 121 8.44 1.12 22.55
C ARG A 121 9.77 1.87 22.48
N ASN A 122 10.40 2.16 23.62
CA ASN A 122 11.72 2.79 23.65
C ASN A 122 12.82 1.95 22.95
N LYS A 123 12.66 0.62 22.89
CA LYS A 123 13.61 -0.30 22.25
C LYS A 123 13.43 -0.43 20.74
N LEU A 124 12.36 0.10 20.18
CA LEU A 124 12.08 -0.01 18.74
C LEU A 124 13.06 0.85 17.93
N PRO A 125 13.52 0.40 16.76
CA PRO A 125 14.24 1.25 15.82
C PRO A 125 13.31 2.32 15.21
N GLU A 126 13.90 3.40 14.72
CA GLU A 126 13.18 4.38 13.89
C GLU A 126 13.13 3.90 12.43
N THR A 127 12.23 4.44 11.62
CA THR A 127 12.05 3.95 10.25
C THR A 127 13.12 4.46 9.27
N LEU A 128 13.34 3.70 8.19
CA LEU A 128 14.25 4.04 7.09
C LEU A 128 14.08 5.48 6.59
N ARG A 129 12.81 5.92 6.54
CA ARG A 129 12.39 7.26 6.09
C ARG A 129 12.86 8.41 6.96
N TRP A 130 13.22 8.15 8.21
CA TRP A 130 13.77 9.16 9.11
C TRP A 130 15.29 9.20 9.05
N TYR A 131 15.92 8.03 8.92
CA TYR A 131 17.37 7.91 8.91
C TYR A 131 17.97 8.46 7.61
N VAL A 132 17.38 8.15 6.46
CA VAL A 132 17.90 8.56 5.14
C VAL A 132 17.98 10.10 4.99
N PRO A 133 16.91 10.89 5.21
CA PRO A 133 17.00 12.35 5.05
C PRO A 133 17.91 13.04 6.08
N LYS A 134 18.25 12.35 7.18
CA LYS A 134 19.20 12.83 8.20
C LYS A 134 20.65 12.42 7.93
N GLY A 135 20.92 11.78 6.79
CA GLY A 135 22.25 11.29 6.43
C GLY A 135 22.73 10.11 7.28
N LYS A 136 21.84 9.44 8.01
CA LYS A 136 22.16 8.30 8.90
C LYS A 136 22.04 6.97 8.14
N ILE A 137 22.83 6.83 7.08
CA ILE A 137 22.72 5.72 6.13
C ILE A 137 23.10 4.38 6.79
N ASP A 138 24.04 4.36 7.73
CA ASP A 138 24.45 3.13 8.42
C ASP A 138 23.35 2.55 9.31
N GLU A 139 22.62 3.41 10.04
CA GLU A 139 21.48 2.99 10.82
C GLU A 139 20.29 2.61 9.94
N ALA A 140 20.07 3.33 8.83
CA ALA A 140 19.08 2.95 7.83
C ALA A 140 19.39 1.55 7.27
N ARG A 141 20.65 1.26 6.92
CA ARG A 141 21.07 -0.05 6.44
C ARG A 141 20.81 -1.14 7.48
N LYS A 142 21.19 -0.93 8.75
CA LYS A 142 20.94 -1.93 9.81
C LYS A 142 19.46 -2.26 9.97
N VAL A 143 18.62 -1.22 9.97
CA VAL A 143 17.16 -1.41 10.06
C VAL A 143 16.62 -2.13 8.82
N PHE A 144 17.14 -1.81 7.63
CA PHE A 144 16.75 -2.50 6.40
C PHE A 144 17.14 -3.98 6.43
N GLU A 145 18.35 -4.29 6.89
CA GLU A 145 18.86 -5.65 7.05
C GLU A 145 18.04 -6.45 8.07
N GLU A 146 17.68 -5.84 9.20
CA GLU A 146 16.79 -6.45 10.20
C GLU A 146 15.37 -6.69 9.66
N MET A 147 14.84 -5.76 8.85
CA MET A 147 13.48 -5.86 8.29
C MET A 147 13.36 -6.87 7.16
N THR A 148 14.38 -6.98 6.31
CA THR A 148 14.32 -7.75 5.06
C THR A 148 15.13 -9.04 5.11
N GLY A 149 16.04 -9.18 6.08
CA GLY A 149 17.04 -10.25 6.12
C GLY A 149 18.08 -10.16 5.00
N LYS A 150 18.09 -9.08 4.19
CA LYS A 150 18.99 -8.88 3.05
C LYS A 150 20.05 -7.83 3.36
N SER A 151 21.32 -8.16 3.12
CA SER A 151 22.44 -7.20 3.24
C SER A 151 22.45 -6.24 2.05
N VAL A 152 22.42 -4.94 2.32
CA VAL A 152 22.49 -3.91 1.27
C VAL A 152 23.94 -3.44 1.12
N ARG A 153 24.45 -3.45 -0.11
CA ARG A 153 25.83 -3.04 -0.41
C ARG A 153 25.98 -1.56 -0.77
N ARG A 154 24.95 -0.89 -1.29
CA ARG A 154 25.03 0.51 -1.77
C ARG A 154 24.01 1.45 -1.07
N PRO A 155 24.40 2.69 -0.71
CA PRO A 155 23.52 3.70 -0.09
C PRO A 155 22.25 4.05 -0.91
N GLU A 156 22.40 4.09 -2.24
CA GLU A 156 21.35 4.51 -3.19
C GLU A 156 20.13 3.58 -3.20
N GLU A 157 20.34 2.29 -2.89
CA GLU A 157 19.26 1.30 -2.72
C GLU A 157 18.34 1.66 -1.55
N VAL A 158 18.83 2.38 -0.54
CA VAL A 158 18.05 2.80 0.63
C VAL A 158 17.35 4.14 0.40
N GLU A 159 17.96 5.02 -0.42
CA GLU A 159 17.42 6.35 -0.74
C GLU A 159 16.12 6.29 -1.55
N LYS A 160 16.00 5.34 -2.48
CA LYS A 160 14.80 5.11 -3.30
C LYS A 160 13.53 4.81 -2.46
N TYR A 161 13.69 4.36 -1.21
CA TYR A 161 12.57 4.06 -0.30
C TYR A 161 12.15 5.25 0.60
N ALA A 162 12.88 6.36 0.55
CA ALA A 162 12.75 7.50 1.46
C ALA A 162 12.00 8.71 0.88
N GLU A 163 11.51 8.66 -0.36
CA GLU A 163 10.80 9.79 -0.98
C GLU A 163 9.56 10.24 -0.16
N SER A 164 9.48 11.56 0.07
CA SER A 164 8.37 12.21 0.79
C SER A 164 7.17 12.45 -0.12
N VAL A 165 5.95 12.24 0.38
CA VAL A 165 4.73 12.31 -0.44
C VAL A 165 3.85 13.51 -0.15
N SER A 166 3.18 14.00 -1.20
CA SER A 166 2.11 15.01 -1.12
C SER A 166 0.77 14.36 -0.77
N PHE A 167 0.08 14.87 0.25
CA PHE A 167 -1.27 14.44 0.65
C PHE A 167 -2.29 14.46 -0.50
N ARG A 168 -2.05 15.28 -1.54
CA ARG A 168 -2.94 15.38 -2.72
C ARG A 168 -2.97 14.10 -3.56
N GLU A 169 -1.93 13.27 -3.50
CA GLU A 169 -1.86 12.00 -4.24
C GLU A 169 -2.90 10.97 -3.77
N LEU A 170 -3.40 11.08 -2.52
CA LEU A 170 -4.48 10.22 -2.03
C LEU A 170 -5.79 10.37 -2.83
N PHE A 171 -6.00 11.55 -3.43
CA PHE A 171 -7.20 11.88 -4.18
C PHE A 171 -7.03 11.69 -5.70
N SER A 172 -5.83 11.32 -6.16
CA SER A 172 -5.59 10.99 -7.57
C SER A 172 -5.94 9.53 -7.88
N SER A 173 -6.14 9.23 -9.17
CA SER A 173 -6.26 7.85 -9.64
C SER A 173 -4.91 7.13 -9.48
N PRO A 174 -4.86 5.86 -9.06
CA PRO A 174 -5.97 4.95 -8.72
C PRO A 174 -6.42 4.98 -7.24
N TYR A 175 -5.75 5.76 -6.38
CA TYR A 175 -5.95 5.71 -4.92
C TYR A 175 -7.31 6.24 -4.45
N LYS A 176 -7.92 7.16 -5.19
CA LYS A 176 -9.23 7.74 -4.85
C LYS A 176 -10.32 6.69 -4.62
N THR A 177 -10.41 5.66 -5.47
CA THR A 177 -11.45 4.61 -5.36
C THR A 177 -11.21 3.74 -4.13
N ARG A 178 -9.93 3.42 -3.85
CA ARG A 178 -9.51 2.66 -2.66
C ARG A 178 -9.79 3.44 -1.38
N LEU A 179 -9.56 4.74 -1.41
CA LEU A 179 -9.86 5.65 -0.30
C LEU A 179 -11.35 5.75 -0.01
N ILE A 180 -12.18 5.90 -1.04
CA ILE A 180 -13.64 5.92 -0.89
C ILE A 180 -14.11 4.59 -0.28
N PHE A 181 -13.67 3.46 -0.82
CA PHE A 181 -14.04 2.14 -0.29
C PHE A 181 -13.65 1.98 1.19
N ALA A 182 -12.39 2.22 1.54
CA ALA A 182 -11.88 2.10 2.91
C ALA A 182 -12.59 3.06 3.87
N SER A 183 -12.88 4.28 3.42
CA SER A 183 -13.53 5.30 4.25
C SER A 183 -15.00 5.01 4.49
N VAL A 184 -15.75 4.66 3.44
CA VAL A 184 -17.19 4.44 3.55
C VAL A 184 -17.50 3.15 4.30
N SER A 185 -16.72 2.08 4.08
CA SER A 185 -16.88 0.84 4.85
C SER A 185 -16.61 1.04 6.34
N TRP A 186 -15.56 1.78 6.71
CA TRP A 186 -15.30 2.11 8.11
C TRP A 186 -16.36 3.04 8.71
N PHE A 187 -16.82 4.04 7.95
CA PHE A 187 -17.94 4.90 8.38
C PHE A 187 -19.19 4.08 8.70
N LEU A 188 -19.56 3.12 7.85
CA LEU A 188 -20.75 2.29 8.03
C LEU A 188 -20.62 1.29 9.19
N VAL A 189 -19.45 0.68 9.39
CA VAL A 189 -19.25 -0.21 10.54
C VAL A 189 -19.30 0.58 11.84
N ASP A 190 -18.67 1.75 11.93
CA ASP A 190 -18.69 2.57 13.16
C ASP A 190 -20.10 3.10 13.49
N ILE A 191 -20.96 3.36 12.50
CA ILE A 191 -22.40 3.62 12.77
C ILE A 191 -23.01 2.43 13.52
N ALA A 192 -22.74 1.22 13.07
CA ALA A 192 -23.30 0.01 13.67
C ALA A 192 -22.71 -0.30 15.05
N VAL A 193 -21.38 -0.25 15.19
CA VAL A 193 -20.70 -0.55 16.45
C VAL A 193 -21.10 0.43 17.54
N TYR A 194 -20.98 1.74 17.29
CA TYR A 194 -21.24 2.74 18.32
C TYR A 194 -22.74 2.95 18.54
N GLY A 195 -23.56 2.85 17.47
CA GLY A 195 -25.02 2.88 17.60
C GLY A 195 -25.55 1.75 18.46
N MET A 196 -25.06 0.52 18.27
CA MET A 196 -25.42 -0.61 19.11
C MET A 196 -24.79 -0.54 20.50
N GLY A 197 -23.52 -0.12 20.60
CA GLY A 197 -22.78 -0.06 21.88
C GLY A 197 -23.45 0.84 22.93
N ILE A 198 -24.02 1.96 22.49
CA ILE A 198 -24.77 2.91 23.35
C ILE A 198 -26.12 2.33 23.80
N PHE A 199 -26.69 1.38 23.04
CA PHE A 199 -27.98 0.77 23.32
C PHE A 199 -27.91 -0.41 24.31
N ILE A 200 -26.73 -1.02 24.51
CA ILE A 200 -26.56 -2.18 25.40
C ILE A 200 -26.98 -1.91 26.86
N PRO A 201 -26.65 -0.76 27.51
CA PRO A 201 -27.11 -0.49 28.88
C PRO A 201 -28.64 -0.47 28.98
N THR A 202 -29.33 0.13 28.01
CA THR A 202 -30.80 0.16 28.00
C THR A 202 -31.39 -1.23 27.88
N PHE A 203 -30.78 -2.11 27.10
CA PHE A 203 -31.17 -3.51 27.00
C PHE A 203 -31.01 -4.24 28.36
N ILE A 204 -29.89 -4.03 29.04
CA ILE A 204 -29.63 -4.62 30.37
C ILE A 204 -30.67 -4.16 31.40
N HIS A 205 -31.08 -2.89 31.37
CA HIS A 205 -32.11 -2.37 32.26
C HIS A 205 -33.51 -2.95 32.01
N GLU A 206 -33.88 -3.20 30.75
CA GLU A 206 -35.13 -3.89 30.40
C GLU A 206 -35.09 -5.36 30.85
N LEU A 207 -33.91 -5.94 30.88
CA LEU A 207 -33.65 -7.34 31.18
C LEU A 207 -33.69 -7.71 32.66
N PHE A 208 -32.93 -6.97 33.47
CA PHE A 208 -32.72 -7.25 34.89
C PHE A 208 -33.50 -6.27 35.78
N GLY A 209 -34.26 -5.35 35.16
CA GLY A 209 -34.95 -4.25 35.82
C GLY A 209 -34.03 -3.08 36.12
N ALA A 210 -34.60 -1.87 36.23
CA ALA A 210 -33.85 -0.64 36.52
C ALA A 210 -33.07 -0.68 37.86
N ASN A 211 -33.42 -1.60 38.77
CA ASN A 211 -32.80 -1.78 40.08
C ASN A 211 -31.70 -2.86 40.10
N SER A 212 -31.27 -3.38 38.94
CA SER A 212 -30.22 -4.38 38.88
C SER A 212 -28.90 -3.83 39.45
N PRO A 213 -28.16 -4.60 40.27
CA PRO A 213 -26.86 -4.18 40.76
C PRO A 213 -25.93 -3.82 39.59
N PRO A 214 -25.07 -2.79 39.71
CA PRO A 214 -24.11 -2.42 38.66
C PRO A 214 -23.23 -3.60 38.21
N THR A 215 -22.94 -4.53 39.11
CA THR A 215 -22.21 -5.77 38.84
C THR A 215 -22.90 -6.66 37.81
N SER A 216 -24.24 -6.71 37.79
CA SER A 216 -25.00 -7.50 36.82
C SER A 216 -24.84 -6.92 35.41
N ASN A 217 -24.77 -5.59 35.29
CA ASN A 217 -24.58 -4.93 34.00
C ASN A 217 -23.19 -5.23 33.42
N GLU A 218 -22.16 -5.12 34.25
CA GLU A 218 -20.78 -5.46 33.87
C GLU A 218 -20.64 -6.94 33.47
N LEU A 219 -21.34 -7.86 34.13
CA LEU A 219 -21.32 -9.29 33.78
C LEU A 219 -21.95 -9.56 32.40
N VAL A 220 -23.04 -8.87 32.05
CA VAL A 220 -23.64 -8.99 30.70
C VAL A 220 -22.70 -8.43 29.65
N TYR A 221 -22.06 -7.29 29.93
CA TYR A 221 -21.00 -6.76 29.07
C TYR A 221 -19.85 -7.74 28.89
N ALA A 222 -19.38 -8.39 29.96
CA ALA A 222 -18.33 -9.41 29.88
C ALA A 222 -18.73 -10.55 28.93
N ILE A 223 -19.98 -11.03 29.02
CA ILE A 223 -20.49 -12.09 28.15
C ILE A 223 -20.53 -11.64 26.69
N LEU A 224 -21.12 -10.49 26.40
CA LEU A 224 -21.22 -9.97 25.02
C LEU A 224 -19.85 -9.69 24.40
N TYR A 225 -18.93 -9.08 25.14
CA TYR A 225 -17.58 -8.82 24.65
C TYR A 225 -16.70 -10.08 24.59
N THR A 226 -17.07 -11.18 25.26
CA THR A 226 -16.45 -12.48 25.02
C THR A 226 -16.75 -12.96 23.60
N PHE A 227 -17.97 -12.77 23.10
CA PHE A 227 -18.32 -13.06 21.70
C PHE A 227 -17.58 -12.16 20.72
N ALA A 228 -17.38 -10.87 21.06
CA ALA A 228 -16.51 -9.99 20.28
C ALA A 228 -15.07 -10.53 20.22
N GLY A 229 -14.52 -10.98 21.36
CA GLY A 229 -13.22 -11.65 21.46
C GLY A 229 -13.11 -12.88 20.56
N VAL A 230 -14.12 -13.75 20.57
CA VAL A 230 -14.21 -14.90 19.65
C VAL A 230 -14.20 -14.43 18.20
N GLY A 231 -14.94 -13.38 17.86
CA GLY A 231 -14.94 -12.78 16.53
C GLY A 231 -13.54 -12.33 16.09
N TYR A 232 -12.82 -11.58 16.93
CA TYR A 232 -11.46 -11.13 16.63
C TYR A 232 -10.50 -12.29 16.33
N TRP A 233 -10.47 -13.32 17.19
CA TRP A 233 -9.59 -14.47 16.97
C TRP A 233 -10.04 -15.33 15.79
N LEU A 234 -11.34 -15.41 15.51
CA LEU A 234 -11.85 -16.03 14.30
C LEU A 234 -11.34 -15.28 13.05
N ALA A 235 -11.35 -13.94 13.04
CA ALA A 235 -10.73 -13.17 11.96
C ALA A 235 -9.25 -13.54 11.80
N VAL A 236 -8.47 -13.53 12.88
CA VAL A 236 -7.03 -13.87 12.84
C VAL A 236 -6.78 -15.24 12.20
N LEU A 237 -7.60 -16.24 12.53
CA LEU A 237 -7.46 -17.60 12.01
C LEU A 237 -7.94 -17.74 10.56
N THR A 238 -8.91 -16.93 10.14
CA THR A 238 -9.58 -17.09 8.84
C THR A 238 -9.19 -16.06 7.79
N ILE A 239 -8.56 -14.94 8.14
CA ILE A 239 -8.29 -13.82 7.22
C ILE A 239 -7.40 -14.18 6.05
N ASP A 240 -6.44 -15.10 6.25
CA ASP A 240 -5.59 -15.62 5.18
C ASP A 240 -6.18 -16.87 4.49
N ILE A 241 -7.31 -17.40 4.97
CA ILE A 241 -8.01 -18.56 4.38
C ILE A 241 -9.19 -18.11 3.53
N LEU A 242 -10.09 -17.30 4.08
CA LEU A 242 -11.31 -16.84 3.40
C LEU A 242 -11.06 -15.56 2.58
N GLY A 243 -10.12 -14.74 3.04
CA GLY A 243 -9.82 -13.45 2.42
C GLY A 243 -10.63 -12.30 2.99
N ARG A 244 -10.14 -11.09 2.75
CA ARG A 244 -10.62 -9.86 3.40
C ARG A 244 -11.98 -9.45 2.83
N LYS A 245 -12.19 -9.65 1.53
CA LYS A 245 -13.45 -9.25 0.85
C LYS A 245 -14.60 -10.11 1.33
N VAL A 246 -14.37 -11.43 1.39
CA VAL A 246 -15.37 -12.39 1.84
C VAL A 246 -15.70 -12.17 3.31
N LEU A 247 -14.69 -12.06 4.19
CA LEU A 247 -14.92 -11.81 5.61
C LEU A 247 -15.69 -10.53 5.88
N GLN A 248 -15.31 -9.42 5.23
CA GLN A 248 -15.99 -8.14 5.41
C GLN A 248 -17.45 -8.21 4.91
N ALA A 249 -17.69 -8.78 3.73
CA ALA A 249 -19.03 -8.87 3.16
C ALA A 249 -19.94 -9.80 3.96
N VAL A 250 -19.45 -10.99 4.33
CA VAL A 250 -20.20 -11.95 5.14
C VAL A 250 -20.49 -11.37 6.52
N GLY A 251 -19.51 -10.72 7.16
CA GLY A 251 -19.71 -10.07 8.45
C GLY A 251 -20.80 -9.01 8.39
N PHE A 252 -20.75 -8.09 7.41
CA PHE A 252 -21.80 -7.09 7.21
C PHE A 252 -23.19 -7.70 6.94
N LEU A 253 -23.28 -8.76 6.13
CA LEU A 253 -24.55 -9.44 5.84
C LEU A 253 -25.13 -10.13 7.08
N VAL A 254 -24.30 -10.82 7.86
CA VAL A 254 -24.73 -11.50 9.09
C VAL A 254 -25.14 -10.50 10.16
N MET A 255 -24.40 -9.39 10.31
CA MET A 255 -24.79 -8.28 11.19
C MET A 255 -26.15 -7.70 10.78
N GLY A 256 -26.31 -7.36 9.49
CA GLY A 256 -27.57 -6.81 8.97
C GLY A 256 -28.74 -7.77 9.16
N GLY A 257 -28.53 -9.06 8.86
CA GLY A 257 -29.52 -10.11 9.05
C GLY A 257 -29.94 -10.29 10.52
N ALA A 258 -28.98 -10.28 11.45
CA ALA A 258 -29.26 -10.38 12.88
C ALA A 258 -30.08 -9.18 13.39
N LEU A 259 -29.76 -7.97 12.93
CA LEU A 259 -30.49 -6.76 13.30
C LEU A 259 -31.88 -6.70 12.68
N PHE A 260 -32.06 -7.13 11.42
CA PHE A 260 -33.38 -7.21 10.81
C PHE A 260 -34.25 -8.29 11.46
N ALA A 261 -33.67 -9.43 11.84
CA ALA A 261 -34.38 -10.46 12.60
C ALA A 261 -34.84 -9.91 13.97
N ALA A 262 -33.98 -9.17 14.66
CA ALA A 262 -34.33 -8.50 15.92
C ALA A 262 -35.42 -7.44 15.72
N ALA A 263 -35.34 -6.66 14.64
CA ALA A 263 -36.34 -5.66 14.29
C ALA A 263 -37.71 -6.29 13.96
N ALA A 264 -37.72 -7.39 13.21
CA ALA A 264 -38.95 -8.11 12.82
C ALA A 264 -39.65 -8.76 14.01
N ALA A 265 -38.89 -9.24 15.00
CA ALA A 265 -39.43 -9.76 16.26
C ALA A 265 -40.09 -8.66 17.13
N GLY A 266 -39.71 -7.39 16.89
CA GLY A 266 -40.31 -6.23 17.54
C GLY A 266 -40.22 -6.26 19.06
N SER A 267 -41.23 -5.72 19.74
CA SER A 267 -41.33 -5.70 21.21
C SER A 267 -41.62 -7.06 21.84
N ASN A 268 -41.93 -8.09 21.03
CA ASN A 268 -42.27 -9.44 21.50
C ASN A 268 -41.08 -10.40 21.44
N ILE A 269 -39.88 -9.90 21.14
CA ILE A 269 -38.68 -10.73 21.06
C ILE A 269 -38.38 -11.37 22.43
N SER A 270 -38.19 -12.68 22.45
CA SER A 270 -37.78 -13.36 23.67
C SER A 270 -36.34 -12.98 24.00
N LEU A 271 -36.03 -12.84 25.28
CA LEU A 271 -34.69 -12.54 25.74
C LEU A 271 -33.62 -13.50 25.17
N PRO A 272 -33.78 -14.84 25.25
CA PRO A 272 -32.76 -15.75 24.72
C PRO A 272 -32.49 -15.53 23.22
N LEU A 273 -33.53 -15.22 22.45
CA LEU A 273 -33.40 -14.92 21.02
C LEU A 273 -32.64 -13.61 20.80
N LEU A 274 -32.95 -12.55 21.54
CA LEU A 274 -32.25 -11.28 21.43
C LEU A 274 -30.78 -11.39 21.84
N ALA A 275 -30.47 -12.11 22.92
CA ALA A 275 -29.10 -12.38 23.35
C ALA A 275 -28.32 -13.18 22.28
N ALA A 276 -28.96 -14.19 21.66
CA ALA A 276 -28.34 -14.94 20.57
C ALA A 276 -28.07 -14.06 19.34
N LEU A 277 -29.01 -13.19 18.96
CA LEU A 277 -28.85 -12.27 17.83
C LEU A 277 -27.75 -11.23 18.09
N LEU A 278 -27.64 -10.71 19.32
CA LEU A 278 -26.54 -9.82 19.72
C LEU A 278 -25.20 -10.54 19.72
N ALA A 279 -25.13 -11.77 20.22
CA ALA A 279 -23.91 -12.59 20.16
C ALA A 279 -23.46 -12.83 18.71
N VAL A 280 -24.39 -13.18 17.82
CA VAL A 280 -24.13 -13.32 16.37
C VAL A 280 -23.64 -12.00 15.77
N PHE A 281 -24.27 -10.88 16.12
CA PHE A 281 -23.82 -9.55 15.70
C PHE A 281 -22.37 -9.28 16.12
N PHE A 282 -22.03 -9.49 17.40
CA PHE A 282 -20.68 -9.25 17.91
C PHE A 282 -19.62 -10.15 17.28
N VAL A 283 -19.91 -11.44 17.09
CA VAL A 283 -19.00 -12.35 16.40
C VAL A 283 -18.80 -11.89 14.96
N ALA A 284 -19.88 -11.62 14.22
CA ALA A 284 -19.82 -11.26 12.81
C ALA A 284 -19.12 -9.91 12.57
N GLU A 285 -19.41 -8.92 13.40
CA GLU A 285 -18.78 -7.60 13.39
C GLU A 285 -17.26 -7.71 13.54
N ASN A 286 -16.81 -8.43 14.56
CA ASN A 286 -15.40 -8.52 14.91
C ASN A 286 -14.63 -9.52 14.02
N ALA A 287 -15.30 -10.57 13.55
CA ALA A 287 -14.73 -11.52 12.57
C ALA A 287 -14.62 -10.91 11.16
N GLY A 288 -15.49 -9.97 10.82
CA GLY A 288 -15.60 -9.37 9.51
C GLY A 288 -15.19 -7.90 9.50
N PRO A 289 -16.15 -6.96 9.41
CA PRO A 289 -15.88 -5.57 9.05
C PRO A 289 -15.03 -4.80 10.06
N ASN A 290 -15.14 -5.02 11.37
CA ASN A 290 -14.33 -4.26 12.34
C ASN A 290 -12.83 -4.57 12.19
N THR A 291 -12.47 -5.86 12.05
CA THR A 291 -11.07 -6.25 11.83
C THR A 291 -10.59 -5.90 10.42
N THR A 292 -11.40 -6.18 9.40
CA THR A 292 -10.99 -5.98 8.00
C THR A 292 -10.87 -4.50 7.62
N THR A 293 -11.73 -3.60 8.14
CA THR A 293 -11.61 -2.15 7.89
C THR A 293 -10.35 -1.54 8.51
N TRP A 294 -9.77 -2.17 9.53
CA TRP A 294 -8.45 -1.80 10.04
C TRP A 294 -7.31 -2.31 9.14
N VAL A 295 -7.44 -3.54 8.63
CA VAL A 295 -6.44 -4.19 7.74
C VAL A 295 -6.41 -3.54 6.34
N TYR A 296 -7.56 -3.22 5.77
CA TYR A 296 -7.70 -2.78 4.38
C TYR A 296 -6.86 -1.55 4.04
N PRO A 297 -6.92 -0.42 4.77
CA PRO A 297 -6.11 0.75 4.42
C PRO A 297 -4.61 0.45 4.46
N VAL A 298 -4.18 -0.49 5.30
CA VAL A 298 -2.76 -0.89 5.36
C VAL A 298 -2.33 -1.62 4.09
N GLU A 299 -3.21 -2.47 3.55
CA GLU A 299 -2.94 -3.29 2.35
C GLU A 299 -3.25 -2.56 1.03
N LEU A 300 -4.23 -1.65 1.00
CA LEU A 300 -4.68 -0.94 -0.20
C LEU A 300 -3.74 0.20 -0.63
N PHE A 301 -3.03 0.78 0.32
CA PHE A 301 -2.16 1.92 0.10
C PHE A 301 -0.68 1.51 0.13
N PRO A 302 0.13 1.97 -0.85
CA PRO A 302 1.56 1.73 -0.82
C PRO A 302 2.17 2.42 0.40
N THR A 303 3.29 1.90 0.89
CA THR A 303 3.97 2.36 2.11
C THR A 303 4.11 3.89 2.16
N ARG A 304 4.31 4.53 1.00
CA ARG A 304 4.48 5.98 0.83
C ARG A 304 3.27 6.84 1.26
N ILE A 305 2.03 6.42 0.96
CA ILE A 305 0.80 7.15 1.36
C ILE A 305 -0.04 6.42 2.41
N ARG A 306 0.42 5.24 2.86
CA ARG A 306 -0.32 4.35 3.77
C ARG A 306 -0.79 5.03 5.05
N GLY A 307 0.10 5.70 5.78
CA GLY A 307 -0.23 6.34 7.04
C GLY A 307 -1.33 7.40 6.89
N SER A 308 -1.23 8.21 5.82
CA SER A 308 -2.22 9.25 5.50
C SER A 308 -3.55 8.66 5.02
N GLY A 309 -3.52 7.59 4.21
CA GLY A 309 -4.72 6.88 3.77
C GLY A 309 -5.46 6.18 4.91
N HIS A 310 -4.75 5.46 5.78
CA HIS A 310 -5.31 4.86 6.99
C HIS A 310 -5.85 5.93 7.95
N GLY A 311 -5.09 7.01 8.16
CA GLY A 311 -5.52 8.12 9.00
C GLY A 311 -6.76 8.86 8.48
N PHE A 312 -6.97 8.91 7.16
CA PHE A 312 -8.18 9.45 6.56
C PHE A 312 -9.38 8.51 6.77
N ALA A 313 -9.23 7.23 6.44
CA ALA A 313 -10.27 6.22 6.62
C ALA A 313 -10.72 6.11 8.09
N ALA A 314 -9.78 6.11 9.03
CA ALA A 314 -10.07 6.12 10.47
C ALA A 314 -10.85 7.37 10.91
N THR A 315 -10.58 8.53 10.31
CA THR A 315 -11.33 9.76 10.61
C THR A 315 -12.78 9.65 10.14
N MET A 316 -13.00 9.05 8.96
CA MET A 316 -14.35 8.76 8.46
C MET A 316 -15.06 7.73 9.36
N GLY A 317 -14.36 6.71 9.86
CA GLY A 317 -14.88 5.84 10.92
C GLY A 317 -15.42 6.62 12.12
N LYS A 318 -14.62 7.54 12.69
CA LYS A 318 -15.07 8.37 13.83
C LYS A 318 -16.24 9.30 13.51
N LEU A 319 -16.36 9.80 12.27
CA LEU A 319 -17.59 10.49 11.84
C LEU A 319 -18.79 9.54 11.85
N GLY A 320 -18.60 8.29 11.43
CA GLY A 320 -19.59 7.23 11.56
C GLY A 320 -19.99 6.97 13.00
N ALA A 321 -19.03 6.93 13.94
CA ALA A 321 -19.30 6.77 15.36
C ALA A 321 -20.17 7.91 15.94
N ILE A 322 -19.89 9.15 15.52
CA ILE A 322 -20.70 10.33 15.87
C ILE A 322 -22.12 10.16 15.32
N CYS A 323 -22.27 9.77 14.06
CA CYS A 323 -23.59 9.47 13.47
C CYS A 323 -24.31 8.35 14.23
N GLY A 324 -23.59 7.30 14.66
CA GLY A 324 -24.10 6.20 15.47
C GLY A 324 -24.72 6.66 16.79
N VAL A 325 -24.17 7.69 17.44
CA VAL A 325 -24.77 8.26 18.67
C VAL A 325 -26.17 8.83 18.41
N PHE A 326 -26.37 9.50 17.27
CA PHE A 326 -27.67 10.06 16.91
C PHE A 326 -28.71 9.02 16.53
N VAL A 327 -28.30 7.77 16.24
CA VAL A 327 -29.23 6.67 15.97
C VAL A 327 -30.13 6.38 17.19
N LEU A 328 -29.66 6.66 18.41
CA LEU A 328 -30.48 6.53 19.63
C LEU A 328 -31.74 7.40 19.60
N LEU A 329 -31.69 8.58 18.95
CA LEU A 329 -32.84 9.47 18.81
C LEU A 329 -33.98 8.83 18.01
N LEU A 330 -33.66 7.90 17.11
CA LEU A 330 -34.69 7.14 16.37
C LEU A 330 -35.50 6.24 17.31
N ARG A 331 -34.86 5.65 18.31
CA ARG A 331 -35.55 4.86 19.34
C ARG A 331 -36.39 5.74 20.23
N GLU A 332 -35.81 6.80 20.79
CA GLU A 332 -36.49 7.68 21.75
C GLU A 332 -37.70 8.39 21.14
N ARG A 333 -37.61 8.80 19.87
CA ARG A 333 -38.68 9.53 19.19
C ARG A 333 -39.70 8.63 18.50
N TYR A 334 -39.29 7.46 18.04
CA TYR A 334 -40.15 6.53 17.30
C TYR A 334 -40.25 5.18 18.02
N ASN A 335 -39.34 4.24 17.73
CA ASN A 335 -39.30 2.93 18.37
C ASN A 335 -37.98 2.20 18.08
N GLN A 336 -37.74 1.11 18.82
CA GLN A 336 -36.55 0.27 18.67
C GLN A 336 -36.45 -0.40 17.29
N VAL A 337 -37.58 -0.75 16.66
CA VAL A 337 -37.59 -1.42 15.34
C VAL A 337 -36.97 -0.51 14.28
N LEU A 338 -37.30 0.79 14.29
CA LEU A 338 -36.75 1.76 13.36
C LEU A 338 -35.23 1.93 13.55
N MET A 339 -34.78 1.97 14.81
CA MET A 339 -33.35 2.05 15.15
C MET A 339 -32.59 0.82 14.62
N LEU A 340 -33.05 -0.39 14.95
CA LEU A 340 -32.43 -1.64 14.50
C LEU A 340 -32.47 -1.78 12.97
N GLY A 341 -33.58 -1.39 12.34
CA GLY A 341 -33.71 -1.38 10.88
C GLY A 341 -32.74 -0.41 10.20
N PHE A 342 -32.52 0.78 10.77
CA PHE A 342 -31.53 1.74 10.26
C PHE A 342 -30.10 1.20 10.34
N VAL A 343 -29.72 0.61 11.49
CA VAL A 343 -28.39 0.01 11.66
C VAL A 343 -28.21 -1.23 10.79
N GLY A 344 -29.26 -2.05 10.65
CA GLY A 344 -29.29 -3.20 9.76
C GLY A 344 -29.11 -2.79 8.30
N PHE A 345 -29.78 -1.71 7.88
CA PHE A 345 -29.62 -1.12 6.55
C PHE A 345 -28.19 -0.61 6.31
N ALA A 346 -27.60 0.13 7.27
CA ALA A 346 -26.21 0.58 7.18
C ALA A 346 -25.23 -0.61 7.04
N SER A 347 -25.48 -1.71 7.76
CA SER A 347 -24.68 -2.94 7.66
C SER A 347 -24.81 -3.59 6.27
N VAL A 348 -26.03 -3.74 5.74
CA VAL A 348 -26.23 -4.31 4.38
C VAL A 348 -25.64 -3.41 3.30
N LEU A 349 -25.75 -2.08 3.45
CA LEU A 349 -25.09 -1.13 2.55
C LEU A 349 -23.57 -1.32 2.58
N GLY A 350 -23.00 -1.59 3.76
CA GLY A 350 -21.59 -1.95 3.93
C GLY A 350 -21.22 -3.22 3.14
N ALA A 351 -22.07 -4.25 3.16
CA ALA A 351 -21.88 -5.45 2.36
C ALA A 351 -21.93 -5.14 0.85
N VAL A 352 -22.91 -4.36 0.39
CA VAL A 352 -23.04 -3.98 -1.03
C VAL A 352 -21.79 -3.24 -1.52
N ILE A 353 -21.33 -2.26 -0.74
CA ILE A 353 -20.11 -1.50 -1.06
C ILE A 353 -18.87 -2.42 -1.08
N THR A 354 -18.80 -3.37 -0.15
CA THR A 354 -17.71 -4.35 -0.10
C THR A 354 -17.74 -5.30 -1.29
N LEU A 355 -18.90 -5.74 -1.74
CA LEU A 355 -19.01 -6.61 -2.91
C LEU A 355 -18.67 -5.86 -4.20
N ALA A 356 -19.14 -4.61 -4.34
CA ALA A 356 -18.95 -3.77 -5.52
C ALA A 356 -17.52 -3.21 -5.65
N TYR A 357 -16.95 -2.70 -4.56
CA TYR A 357 -15.66 -1.98 -4.58
C TYR A 357 -14.56 -2.64 -3.76
N GLY A 358 -14.89 -3.62 -2.91
CA GLY A 358 -13.89 -4.36 -2.15
C GLY A 358 -12.98 -5.17 -3.06
N ILE A 359 -11.68 -5.07 -2.80
CA ILE A 359 -10.62 -5.75 -3.53
C ILE A 359 -10.12 -6.87 -2.64
N GLU A 360 -9.97 -8.08 -3.17
CA GLU A 360 -9.38 -9.16 -2.37
C GLU A 360 -7.87 -8.97 -2.27
N THR A 361 -7.33 -8.96 -1.05
CA THR A 361 -5.91 -8.72 -0.75
C THR A 361 -5.22 -9.96 -0.14
N LYS A 362 -5.95 -11.08 0.01
CA LYS A 362 -5.43 -12.35 0.52
C LYS A 362 -4.28 -12.90 -0.32
N LYS A 363 -3.21 -13.32 0.38
CA LYS A 363 -2.12 -14.19 -0.13
C LYS A 363 -1.63 -13.83 -1.54
N GLN A 364 -1.52 -12.56 -1.88
CA GLN A 364 -0.71 -12.17 -3.03
C GLN A 364 0.74 -12.50 -2.70
N SER A 365 1.13 -13.72 -3.06
CA SER A 365 2.47 -14.28 -2.92
C SER A 365 3.21 -14.09 -4.25
N LEU A 366 4.54 -14.04 -4.20
CA LEU A 366 5.44 -13.92 -5.36
C LEU A 366 5.16 -14.93 -6.51
N GLU A 367 4.39 -15.99 -6.28
CA GLU A 367 4.01 -16.96 -7.31
C GLU A 367 2.87 -16.46 -8.23
N ASP A 368 1.89 -15.72 -7.68
CA ASP A 368 0.83 -15.03 -8.46
C ASP A 368 1.38 -13.77 -9.15
N VAL A 369 2.46 -13.20 -8.60
CA VAL A 369 3.22 -12.08 -9.18
C VAL A 369 3.84 -12.48 -10.53
N SER A 370 4.10 -13.78 -10.73
CA SER A 370 4.48 -14.29 -12.05
C SER A 370 3.32 -14.31 -13.04
N GLU A 371 2.06 -14.54 -12.65
CA GLU A 371 0.94 -14.61 -13.61
C GLU A 371 0.56 -13.24 -14.17
N VAL A 372 0.56 -12.20 -13.32
CA VAL A 372 0.30 -10.83 -13.77
C VAL A 372 1.42 -10.36 -14.69
N PHE A 373 2.69 -10.51 -14.29
CA PHE A 373 3.83 -10.17 -15.14
C PHE A 373 3.84 -10.99 -16.44
N LYS A 374 3.54 -12.30 -16.38
CA LYS A 374 3.34 -13.16 -17.56
C LYS A 374 2.22 -12.65 -18.47
N SER A 375 1.18 -12.01 -17.92
CA SER A 375 0.12 -11.42 -18.75
C SER A 375 0.60 -10.23 -19.59
N PHE A 376 1.73 -9.59 -19.23
CA PHE A 376 2.37 -8.52 -20.00
C PHE A 376 3.48 -9.03 -20.93
N TYR A 377 3.87 -10.30 -20.81
CA TYR A 377 4.95 -10.89 -21.58
C TYR A 377 4.79 -10.78 -23.10
N ASP A 378 3.57 -10.95 -23.61
CA ASP A 378 3.26 -10.77 -25.03
C ASP A 378 3.57 -9.35 -25.51
N TYR A 379 3.32 -8.34 -24.66
CA TYR A 379 3.66 -6.95 -24.97
C TYR A 379 5.17 -6.74 -24.97
N PHE A 380 5.89 -7.24 -23.97
CA PHE A 380 7.35 -7.12 -23.93
C PHE A 380 8.02 -7.78 -25.14
N THR A 381 7.51 -8.93 -25.57
CA THR A 381 8.00 -9.63 -26.77
C THR A 381 7.74 -8.80 -28.02
N LYS A 382 6.54 -8.23 -28.18
CA LYS A 382 6.23 -7.34 -29.31
C LYS A 382 7.11 -6.09 -29.31
N MET A 383 7.36 -5.50 -28.14
CA MET A 383 8.23 -4.34 -27.99
C MET A 383 9.68 -4.66 -28.36
N SER A 384 10.23 -5.79 -27.89
CA SER A 384 11.60 -6.20 -28.22
C SER A 384 11.76 -6.55 -29.70
N GLU A 385 10.76 -7.17 -30.32
CA GLU A 385 10.75 -7.45 -31.76
C GLU A 385 10.66 -6.16 -32.60
N ASN A 386 9.87 -5.19 -32.15
CA ASN A 386 9.80 -3.87 -32.78
C ASN A 386 11.14 -3.11 -32.63
N LEU A 387 11.81 -3.25 -31.48
CA LEU A 387 13.12 -2.68 -31.23
C LEU A 387 14.20 -3.30 -32.14
N VAL A 388 14.22 -4.63 -32.30
CA VAL A 388 15.12 -5.33 -33.25
C VAL A 388 14.89 -4.84 -34.69
N ARG A 389 13.63 -4.62 -35.06
CA ARG A 389 13.30 -4.04 -36.37
C ARG A 389 13.88 -2.63 -36.52
N GLY A 390 13.75 -1.78 -35.51
CA GLY A 390 14.31 -0.42 -35.50
C GLY A 390 15.84 -0.42 -35.63
N ALA A 391 16.52 -1.28 -34.86
CA ALA A 391 17.98 -1.40 -34.92
C ALA A 391 18.47 -1.85 -36.31
N ARG A 392 17.81 -2.85 -36.93
CA ARG A 392 18.15 -3.31 -38.28
C ARG A 392 17.88 -2.26 -39.37
N GLN A 393 16.84 -1.45 -39.20
CA GLN A 393 16.56 -0.34 -40.11
C GLN A 393 17.60 0.77 -39.97
N LEU A 394 18.04 1.08 -38.74
CA LEU A 394 19.14 2.00 -38.50
C LEU A 394 20.43 1.47 -39.13
N ASP A 395 20.71 0.18 -38.99
CA ASP A 395 21.87 -0.46 -39.60
C ASP A 395 21.86 -0.36 -41.12
N ALA A 396 20.71 -0.64 -41.73
CA ALA A 396 20.53 -0.47 -43.18
C ALA A 396 20.63 1.00 -43.63
N LEU A 397 20.22 1.96 -42.78
CA LEU A 397 20.38 3.39 -43.05
C LEU A 397 21.85 3.81 -42.99
N ILE A 398 22.59 3.37 -41.98
CA ILE A 398 24.02 3.68 -41.84
C ILE A 398 24.82 3.08 -42.99
N HIS A 399 24.59 1.81 -43.34
CA HIS A 399 25.33 1.15 -44.42
C HIS A 399 25.09 1.76 -45.81
N ASP A 400 23.94 2.38 -46.03
CA ASP A 400 23.60 3.01 -47.30
C ASP A 400 22.74 4.26 -47.08
N LEU A 401 23.43 5.41 -47.07
CA LEU A 401 22.84 6.73 -46.89
C LEU A 401 22.20 7.29 -48.17
N SER A 402 22.26 6.58 -49.31
CA SER A 402 21.76 7.11 -50.59
C SER A 402 20.23 7.26 -50.64
N ASP A 403 19.50 6.39 -49.92
CA ASP A 403 18.04 6.42 -49.76
C ASP A 403 17.63 6.76 -48.31
N SER A 404 18.27 7.80 -47.75
CA SER A 404 18.07 8.18 -46.34
C SER A 404 16.63 8.58 -46.02
N ASP A 405 15.89 9.16 -46.98
CA ASP A 405 14.51 9.61 -46.78
C ASP A 405 13.53 8.45 -46.60
N SER A 406 13.60 7.44 -47.47
CA SER A 406 12.75 6.25 -47.39
C SER A 406 13.03 5.47 -46.11
N LYS A 407 14.31 5.23 -45.79
CA LYS A 407 14.72 4.50 -44.59
C LYS A 407 14.39 5.24 -43.30
N TYR A 408 14.52 6.57 -43.28
CA TYR A 408 14.05 7.40 -42.17
C TYR A 408 12.54 7.23 -41.92
N ILE A 409 11.72 7.26 -42.98
CA ILE A 409 10.26 7.07 -42.86
C ILE A 409 9.94 5.70 -42.25
N GLN A 410 10.69 4.65 -42.61
CA GLN A 410 10.52 3.32 -42.03
C GLN A 410 10.83 3.28 -40.53
N ILE A 411 11.94 3.92 -40.09
CA ILE A 411 12.30 4.01 -38.67
C ILE A 411 11.23 4.79 -37.90
N LYS A 412 10.74 5.90 -38.46
CA LYS A 412 9.66 6.70 -37.86
C LYS A 412 8.35 5.90 -37.70
N GLN A 413 8.01 5.06 -38.68
CA GLN A 413 6.84 4.18 -38.56
C GLN A 413 7.03 3.13 -37.46
N THR A 414 8.26 2.63 -37.28
CA THR A 414 8.59 1.68 -36.23
C THR A 414 8.57 2.33 -34.85
N GLU A 415 9.04 3.57 -34.70
CA GLU A 415 8.90 4.34 -33.44
C GLU A 415 7.43 4.59 -33.09
N HIS A 416 6.60 5.03 -34.03
CA HIS A 416 5.15 5.18 -33.80
C HIS A 416 4.46 3.88 -33.39
N ALA A 417 4.88 2.72 -33.93
CA ALA A 417 4.37 1.43 -33.49
C ALA A 417 4.83 1.08 -32.06
N GLY A 418 6.00 1.56 -31.65
CA GLY A 418 6.50 1.47 -30.27
C GLY A 418 5.64 2.27 -29.30
N ASP A 419 5.35 3.54 -29.62
CA ASP A 419 4.46 4.42 -28.86
C ASP A 419 3.08 3.78 -28.60
N GLU A 420 2.50 3.15 -29.64
CA GLU A 420 1.22 2.46 -29.53
C GLU A 420 1.29 1.29 -28.54
N LEU A 421 2.37 0.48 -28.60
CA LEU A 421 2.57 -0.63 -27.65
C LEU A 421 2.75 -0.13 -26.22
N VAL A 422 3.50 0.94 -26.00
CA VAL A 422 3.66 1.59 -24.69
C VAL A 422 2.30 2.03 -24.16
N HIS A 423 1.49 2.67 -25.00
CA HIS A 423 0.14 3.09 -24.63
C HIS A 423 -0.76 1.92 -24.24
N GLU A 424 -0.70 0.81 -24.98
CA GLU A 424 -1.45 -0.41 -24.66
C GLU A 424 -1.03 -1.01 -23.32
N VAL A 425 0.28 -1.08 -23.05
CA VAL A 425 0.83 -1.56 -21.77
C VAL A 425 0.34 -0.70 -20.61
N PHE A 426 0.45 0.62 -20.70
CA PHE A 426 -0.01 1.53 -19.64
C PHE A 426 -1.54 1.51 -19.48
N THR A 427 -2.29 1.34 -20.57
CA THR A 427 -3.75 1.18 -20.52
C THR A 427 -4.12 -0.11 -19.79
N LYS A 428 -3.42 -1.21 -20.06
CA LYS A 428 -3.63 -2.49 -19.38
C LYS A 428 -3.20 -2.42 -17.92
N LEU A 429 -2.06 -1.83 -17.60
CA LEU A 429 -1.60 -1.55 -16.22
C LEU A 429 -2.65 -0.79 -15.41
N ASN A 430 -3.31 0.20 -16.01
CA ASN A 430 -4.34 0.99 -15.33
C ASN A 430 -5.66 0.24 -15.13
N LYS A 431 -5.95 -0.76 -15.97
CA LYS A 431 -7.18 -1.58 -15.90
C LYS A 431 -7.00 -2.84 -15.07
N SER A 432 -5.79 -3.39 -15.03
CA SER A 432 -5.43 -4.60 -14.30
C SER A 432 -5.02 -4.28 -12.86
N PHE A 433 -5.42 -5.11 -11.90
CA PHE A 433 -4.94 -4.99 -10.52
C PHE A 433 -3.51 -5.55 -10.44
N VAL A 434 -2.55 -4.71 -10.82
CA VAL A 434 -1.12 -4.97 -10.71
C VAL A 434 -0.65 -4.46 -9.34
N ALA A 435 0.12 -5.25 -8.60
CA ALA A 435 0.65 -4.80 -7.31
C ALA A 435 1.52 -3.54 -7.51
N PRO A 436 1.59 -2.58 -6.57
CA PRO A 436 2.38 -1.36 -6.75
C PRO A 436 3.86 -1.60 -7.06
N ILE A 437 4.38 -2.75 -6.62
CA ILE A 437 5.73 -3.21 -6.90
C ILE A 437 5.82 -3.61 -8.40
N GLU A 438 5.01 -4.57 -8.84
CA GLU A 438 4.90 -5.00 -10.25
C GLU A 438 4.64 -3.86 -11.23
N GLN A 439 3.85 -2.85 -10.83
CA GLN A 439 3.56 -1.70 -11.67
C GLN A 439 4.83 -0.91 -11.99
N ASN A 440 5.72 -0.76 -11.00
CA ASN A 440 7.00 -0.08 -11.21
C ASN A 440 7.91 -0.89 -12.13
N GLU A 441 7.94 -2.21 -11.98
CA GLU A 441 8.78 -3.08 -12.82
C GLU A 441 8.31 -3.12 -14.28
N ILE A 442 7.00 -3.31 -14.51
CA ILE A 442 6.44 -3.30 -15.86
C ILE A 442 6.65 -1.93 -16.50
N SER A 443 6.40 -0.84 -15.75
CA SER A 443 6.60 0.52 -16.27
C SER A 443 8.08 0.81 -16.56
N ALA A 444 9.00 0.33 -15.72
CA ALA A 444 10.43 0.52 -15.91
C ALA A 444 10.92 -0.20 -17.16
N LEU A 445 10.56 -1.48 -17.33
CA LEU A 445 10.96 -2.26 -18.51
C LEU A 445 10.34 -1.72 -19.80
N THR A 446 9.05 -1.35 -19.77
CA THR A 446 8.37 -0.71 -20.90
C THR A 446 9.07 0.58 -21.29
N LYS A 447 9.35 1.46 -20.32
CA LYS A 447 10.00 2.74 -20.59
C LYS A 447 11.43 2.56 -21.10
N SER A 448 12.22 1.67 -20.50
CA SER A 448 13.61 1.46 -20.93
C SER A 448 13.69 0.91 -22.37
N LEU A 449 12.78 0.01 -22.76
CA LEU A 449 12.72 -0.49 -24.14
C LEU A 449 12.34 0.61 -25.15
N ASP A 450 11.42 1.48 -24.75
CA ASP A 450 10.96 2.62 -25.54
C ASP A 450 12.06 3.67 -25.71
N ASP A 451 12.76 4.00 -24.62
CA ASP A 451 13.88 4.95 -24.62
C ASP A 451 14.97 4.54 -25.65
N VAL A 452 15.27 3.24 -25.82
CA VAL A 452 16.22 2.79 -26.87
C VAL A 452 15.70 3.11 -28.28
N LEU A 453 14.42 2.84 -28.54
CA LEU A 453 13.81 3.05 -29.85
C LEU A 453 13.73 4.55 -30.20
N ASP A 454 13.44 5.38 -29.21
CA ASP A 454 13.43 6.84 -29.32
C ASP A 454 14.80 7.39 -29.73
N ILE A 455 15.89 6.91 -29.10
CA ILE A 455 17.24 7.34 -29.46
C ILE A 455 17.63 6.81 -30.85
N ILE A 456 17.23 5.60 -31.24
CA ILE A 456 17.40 5.10 -32.61
C ILE A 456 16.73 6.03 -33.64
N HIS A 457 15.49 6.46 -33.38
CA HIS A 457 14.80 7.43 -34.22
C HIS A 457 15.53 8.79 -34.22
N ALA A 458 16.04 9.23 -33.07
CA ALA A 458 16.80 10.47 -32.92
C ALA A 458 18.11 10.47 -33.73
N VAL A 459 18.80 9.33 -33.84
CA VAL A 459 19.95 9.15 -34.74
C VAL A 459 19.53 9.29 -36.20
N ALA A 460 18.45 8.61 -36.61
CA ALA A 460 17.95 8.67 -37.99
C ALA A 460 17.56 10.09 -38.42
N VAL A 461 16.95 10.87 -37.51
CA VAL A 461 16.65 12.30 -37.72
C VAL A 461 17.93 13.08 -38.01
N ARG A 462 19.01 12.87 -37.23
CA ARG A 462 20.28 13.59 -37.39
C ARG A 462 20.98 13.25 -38.68
N LEU A 463 21.05 11.97 -39.03
CA LEU A 463 21.63 11.52 -40.31
C LEU A 463 20.95 12.20 -41.50
N LYS A 464 19.62 12.32 -41.45
CA LYS A 464 18.84 13.04 -42.45
C LYS A 464 19.07 14.55 -42.44
N LEU A 465 18.99 15.19 -41.27
CA LEU A 465 19.11 16.66 -41.14
C LEU A 465 20.51 17.15 -41.55
N TYR A 466 21.54 16.41 -41.18
CA TYR A 466 22.93 16.79 -41.41
C TYR A 466 23.43 16.43 -42.81
N LYS A 467 22.67 15.62 -43.55
CA LYS A 467 23.00 15.15 -44.89
C LYS A 467 24.40 14.54 -44.93
N VAL A 468 24.66 13.60 -44.02
CA VAL A 468 25.93 12.89 -43.94
C VAL A 468 26.17 12.16 -45.27
N GLY A 469 27.29 12.43 -45.93
CA GLY A 469 27.51 12.03 -47.33
C GLY A 469 27.90 10.57 -47.52
N SER A 470 28.62 9.99 -46.57
CA SER A 470 29.04 8.58 -46.58
C SER A 470 29.24 8.08 -45.15
N PRO A 471 28.90 6.81 -44.85
CA PRO A 471 29.23 6.23 -43.56
C PRO A 471 30.74 6.10 -43.39
N ASP A 472 31.23 6.46 -42.22
CA ASP A 472 32.61 6.19 -41.82
C ASP A 472 32.71 4.89 -41.02
N LYS A 473 33.95 4.52 -40.68
CA LYS A 473 34.25 3.31 -39.92
C LYS A 473 33.57 3.31 -38.54
N THR A 474 33.56 4.46 -37.84
CA THR A 474 32.98 4.63 -36.51
C THR A 474 31.49 4.35 -36.52
N MET A 475 30.76 4.90 -37.50
CA MET A 475 29.32 4.67 -37.66
C MET A 475 29.00 3.19 -37.90
N LEU A 476 29.79 2.52 -38.73
CA LEU A 476 29.62 1.08 -39.02
C LEU A 476 29.88 0.21 -37.78
N GLU A 477 30.88 0.57 -36.96
CA GLU A 477 31.15 -0.12 -35.70
C GLU A 477 30.00 0.05 -34.70
N PHE A 478 29.52 1.27 -34.47
CA PHE A 478 28.33 1.52 -33.63
C PHE A 478 27.11 0.75 -34.13
N SER A 479 26.88 0.75 -35.44
CA SER A 479 25.76 0.03 -36.07
C SER A 479 25.76 -1.46 -35.70
N GLY A 480 26.94 -2.10 -35.75
CA GLY A 480 27.10 -3.49 -35.34
C GLY A 480 26.89 -3.72 -33.85
N ILE A 481 27.42 -2.83 -33.00
CA ILE A 481 27.29 -2.90 -31.54
C ILE A 481 25.82 -2.74 -31.12
N ILE A 482 25.11 -1.73 -31.64
CA ILE A 482 23.69 -1.47 -31.37
C ILE A 482 22.84 -2.67 -31.79
N THR A 483 23.05 -3.18 -33.02
CA THR A 483 22.30 -4.32 -33.54
C THR A 483 22.47 -5.54 -32.63
N THR A 484 23.71 -5.82 -32.22
CA THR A 484 24.02 -6.96 -31.35
C THR A 484 23.44 -6.78 -29.95
N SER A 485 23.50 -5.57 -29.39
CA SER A 485 22.93 -5.25 -28.07
C SER A 485 21.41 -5.44 -28.04
N VAL A 486 20.72 -4.96 -29.08
CA VAL A 486 19.26 -5.09 -29.20
C VAL A 486 18.83 -6.54 -29.43
N GLU A 487 19.58 -7.32 -30.21
CA GLU A 487 19.31 -8.75 -30.38
C GLU A 487 19.52 -9.54 -29.08
N LEU A 488 20.49 -9.14 -28.25
CA LEU A 488 20.68 -9.69 -26.91
C LEU A 488 19.52 -9.32 -25.97
N ILE A 489 19.02 -8.09 -26.03
CA ILE A 489 17.80 -7.67 -25.29
C ILE A 489 16.61 -8.54 -25.68
N ASP A 490 16.32 -8.71 -26.97
CA ASP A 490 15.21 -9.57 -27.42
C ASP A 490 15.37 -11.02 -26.93
N LYS A 491 16.60 -11.54 -26.96
CA LYS A 491 16.91 -12.88 -26.45
C LYS A 491 16.71 -13.00 -24.93
N ALA A 492 16.99 -11.94 -24.16
CA ALA A 492 16.74 -11.91 -22.72
C ALA A 492 15.24 -11.80 -22.41
N ILE A 493 14.53 -10.91 -23.11
CA ILE A 493 13.08 -10.75 -23.00
C ILE A 493 12.41 -12.10 -23.27
N LYS A 494 12.76 -12.79 -24.36
CA LYS A 494 12.16 -14.09 -24.72
C LYS A 494 12.40 -15.22 -23.70
N GLN A 495 13.35 -15.05 -22.78
CA GLN A 495 13.64 -16.01 -21.71
C GLN A 495 12.94 -15.67 -20.39
N LEU A 496 12.38 -14.46 -20.23
CA LEU A 496 11.65 -14.03 -19.03
C LEU A 496 10.55 -15.00 -18.55
N PRO A 497 9.80 -15.75 -19.39
CA PRO A 497 8.76 -16.66 -18.88
C PRO A 497 9.32 -17.83 -18.08
N ASN A 498 10.57 -18.19 -18.35
CA ASN A 498 11.26 -19.32 -17.74
C ASN A 498 12.30 -18.80 -16.75
N LEU A 499 11.83 -18.25 -15.62
CA LEU A 499 12.69 -17.69 -14.55
C LEU A 499 13.61 -18.72 -13.85
N ARG A 500 13.56 -20.01 -14.23
CA ARG A 500 14.48 -21.06 -13.72
C ARG A 500 15.91 -20.96 -14.28
N TRP A 501 16.22 -19.95 -15.08
CA TRP A 501 17.50 -19.81 -15.80
C TRP A 501 18.18 -18.46 -15.51
N GLU A 502 18.19 -18.03 -14.24
CA GLU A 502 18.87 -16.83 -13.73
C GLU A 502 20.25 -16.60 -14.37
N ASN A 503 21.07 -17.65 -14.47
CA ASN A 503 22.42 -17.57 -15.05
C ASN A 503 22.43 -17.10 -16.52
N ASN A 504 21.47 -17.51 -17.35
CA ASN A 504 21.47 -17.18 -18.78
C ASN A 504 21.13 -15.72 -19.05
N ILE A 505 20.19 -15.13 -18.31
CA ILE A 505 19.82 -13.71 -18.48
C ILE A 505 20.92 -12.82 -17.90
N MET A 506 21.51 -13.21 -16.77
CA MET A 506 22.66 -12.49 -16.20
C MET A 506 23.85 -12.46 -17.16
N ASP A 507 24.19 -13.58 -17.81
CA ASP A 507 25.24 -13.64 -18.82
C ASP A 507 24.96 -12.74 -20.04
N ILE A 508 23.69 -12.60 -20.42
CA ILE A 508 23.29 -11.67 -21.49
C ILE A 508 23.49 -10.22 -21.04
N CYS A 509 23.08 -9.88 -19.82
CA CYS A 509 23.24 -8.52 -19.29
C CYS A 509 24.72 -8.12 -19.17
N ILE A 510 25.60 -9.06 -18.80
CA ILE A 510 27.05 -8.83 -18.77
C ILE A 510 27.56 -8.50 -20.18
N LYS A 511 27.13 -9.24 -21.20
CA LYS A 511 27.52 -8.97 -22.59
C LYS A 511 27.04 -7.62 -23.12
N ILE A 512 25.85 -7.18 -22.71
CA ILE A 512 25.35 -5.85 -23.09
C ILE A 512 26.23 -4.76 -22.48
N ASN A 513 26.60 -4.89 -21.21
CA ASN A 513 27.54 -3.96 -20.57
C ASN A 513 28.95 -4.02 -21.21
N GLU A 514 29.45 -5.20 -21.60
CA GLU A 514 30.70 -5.30 -22.37
C GLU A 514 30.63 -4.61 -23.75
N LEU A 515 29.44 -4.55 -24.36
CA LEU A 515 29.21 -3.87 -25.64
C LEU A 515 29.10 -2.35 -25.47
N GLU A 516 28.51 -1.88 -24.38
CA GLU A 516 28.48 -0.46 -24.02
C GLU A 516 29.91 0.06 -23.77
N ASN A 517 30.74 -0.65 -22.99
CA ASN A 517 32.15 -0.29 -22.80
C ASN A 517 32.94 -0.24 -24.12
N GLN A 518 32.58 -1.10 -25.09
CA GLN A 518 33.16 -1.06 -26.43
C GLN A 518 32.70 0.18 -27.20
N ALA A 519 31.40 0.52 -27.12
CA ALA A 519 30.83 1.72 -27.73
C ALA A 519 31.51 3.00 -27.21
N ASP A 520 31.79 3.03 -25.91
CA ASP A 520 32.54 4.09 -25.21
C ASP A 520 33.95 4.29 -25.80
N ALA A 521 34.66 3.18 -26.05
CA ALA A 521 35.97 3.21 -26.72
C ALA A 521 35.86 3.70 -28.17
N VAL A 522 34.84 3.24 -28.91
CA VAL A 522 34.56 3.67 -30.29
C VAL A 522 34.24 5.16 -30.35
N LEU A 523 33.48 5.70 -29.40
CA LEU A 523 33.20 7.14 -29.30
C LEU A 523 34.49 7.94 -29.14
N ASN A 524 35.34 7.54 -28.18
CA ASN A 524 36.59 8.24 -27.89
C ASN A 524 37.57 8.21 -29.08
N GLU A 525 37.74 7.05 -29.72
CA GLU A 525 38.58 6.91 -30.92
C GLU A 525 38.00 7.71 -32.10
N GLY A 526 36.68 7.60 -32.33
CA GLY A 526 35.97 8.31 -33.38
C GLY A 526 36.09 9.82 -33.26
N VAL A 527 35.83 10.37 -32.07
CA VAL A 527 35.96 11.81 -31.80
C VAL A 527 37.42 12.26 -31.96
N SER A 528 38.39 11.50 -31.44
CA SER A 528 39.81 11.80 -31.64
C SER A 528 40.18 11.87 -33.12
N ASN A 529 39.68 10.94 -33.94
CA ASN A 529 39.92 10.92 -35.38
C ASN A 529 39.26 12.10 -36.11
N LEU A 530 38.07 12.54 -35.69
CA LEU A 530 37.41 13.72 -36.26
C LEU A 530 38.25 14.99 -36.09
N PHE A 531 38.89 15.18 -34.92
CA PHE A 531 39.70 16.37 -34.64
C PHE A 531 41.04 16.40 -35.38
N ASN A 532 41.43 15.33 -36.09
CA ASN A 532 42.54 15.37 -37.03
C ASN A 532 42.18 16.05 -38.37
N GLY A 533 40.89 16.24 -38.64
CA GLY A 533 40.38 16.94 -39.82
C GLY A 533 40.47 18.47 -39.70
N HIS A 534 40.04 19.17 -40.77
CA HIS A 534 40.07 20.64 -40.83
C HIS A 534 38.70 21.29 -41.06
N ASP A 535 37.64 20.51 -41.31
CA ASP A 535 36.27 21.05 -41.48
C ASP A 535 35.49 21.02 -40.15
N ALA A 536 35.36 22.19 -39.53
CA ALA A 536 34.63 22.35 -38.28
C ALA A 536 33.13 21.99 -38.39
N ILE A 537 32.50 22.17 -39.55
CA ILE A 537 31.07 21.84 -39.74
C ILE A 537 30.88 20.33 -39.76
N GLU A 538 31.77 19.61 -40.45
CA GLU A 538 31.76 18.14 -40.49
C GLU A 538 32.03 17.55 -39.11
N ILE A 539 33.01 18.09 -38.38
CA ILE A 539 33.31 17.66 -37.00
C ILE A 539 32.09 17.82 -36.09
N ILE A 540 31.39 18.97 -36.14
CA ILE A 540 30.20 19.20 -35.31
C ILE A 540 29.10 18.18 -35.62
N LYS A 541 28.83 17.94 -36.91
CA LYS A 541 27.79 17.00 -37.36
C LYS A 541 28.09 15.57 -36.92
N LEU A 542 29.30 15.09 -37.20
CA LEU A 542 29.68 13.70 -36.93
C LEU A 542 29.84 13.44 -35.44
N LYS A 543 30.40 14.39 -34.68
CA LYS A 543 30.49 14.28 -33.23
C LYS A 543 29.12 14.10 -32.59
N GLU A 544 28.12 14.90 -32.97
CA GLU A 544 26.77 14.73 -32.42
C GLU A 544 26.13 13.40 -32.87
N VAL A 545 26.37 12.94 -34.10
CA VAL A 545 25.89 11.63 -34.54
C VAL A 545 26.52 10.51 -33.71
N TYR A 546 27.82 10.58 -33.41
CA TYR A 546 28.51 9.58 -32.59
C TYR A 546 28.00 9.58 -31.14
N GLU A 547 27.82 10.77 -30.54
CA GLU A 547 27.25 10.91 -29.19
C GLU A 547 25.83 10.33 -29.12
N TYR A 548 25.03 10.46 -30.17
CA TYR A 548 23.71 9.83 -30.21
C TYR A 548 23.74 8.33 -30.47
N LEU A 549 24.73 7.82 -31.20
CA LEU A 549 24.92 6.38 -31.43
C LEU A 549 25.37 5.67 -30.14
N GLU A 550 26.29 6.27 -29.38
CA GLU A 550 26.68 5.77 -28.06
C GLU A 550 25.52 5.88 -27.05
N LEU A 551 24.73 6.96 -27.10
CA LEU A 551 23.53 7.06 -26.26
C LEU A 551 22.52 5.92 -26.51
N VAL A 552 22.47 5.33 -27.72
CA VAL A 552 21.65 4.11 -27.95
C VAL A 552 22.18 2.94 -27.12
N THR A 553 23.50 2.77 -27.03
CA THR A 553 24.12 1.68 -26.27
C THR A 553 23.95 1.88 -24.77
N ASP A 554 24.01 3.12 -24.26
CA ASP A 554 23.67 3.44 -22.86
C ASP A 554 22.23 3.03 -22.55
N LYS A 555 21.29 3.32 -23.45
CA LYS A 555 19.90 2.88 -23.28
C LYS A 555 19.74 1.37 -23.34
N CYS A 556 20.59 0.66 -24.10
CA CYS A 556 20.62 -0.79 -24.05
C CYS A 556 21.10 -1.30 -22.68
N GLU A 557 22.08 -0.62 -22.06
CA GLU A 557 22.52 -0.93 -20.70
C GLU A 557 21.42 -0.68 -19.67
N ASP A 558 20.69 0.45 -19.76
CA ASP A 558 19.54 0.75 -18.90
C ASP A 558 18.51 -0.41 -18.91
N VAL A 559 18.25 -0.99 -20.08
CA VAL A 559 17.38 -2.18 -20.21
C VAL A 559 17.99 -3.40 -19.52
N ALA A 560 19.29 -3.64 -19.69
CA ALA A 560 20.00 -4.75 -19.05
C ALA A 560 19.97 -4.65 -17.51
N ASP A 561 20.09 -3.44 -16.96
CA ASP A 561 19.98 -3.19 -15.52
C ASP A 561 18.56 -3.46 -14.99
N VAL A 562 17.52 -3.04 -15.71
CA VAL A 562 16.14 -3.38 -15.35
C VAL A 562 15.91 -4.89 -15.41
N LEU A 563 16.46 -5.58 -16.41
CA LEU A 563 16.38 -7.05 -16.52
C LEU A 563 17.13 -7.76 -15.38
N ARG A 564 18.30 -7.24 -14.96
CA ARG A 564 19.06 -7.76 -13.82
C ARG A 564 18.25 -7.64 -12.53
N ASP A 565 17.67 -6.47 -12.28
CA ASP A 565 16.81 -6.23 -11.12
C ASP A 565 15.59 -7.16 -11.10
N LEU A 566 14.98 -7.40 -12.26
CA LEU A 566 13.90 -8.36 -12.42
C LEU A 566 14.37 -9.77 -12.06
N VAL A 567 15.45 -10.26 -12.66
CA VAL A 567 15.94 -11.62 -12.42
C VAL A 567 16.24 -11.85 -10.93
N VAL A 568 16.99 -10.95 -10.29
CA VAL A 568 17.34 -11.04 -8.85
C VAL A 568 16.12 -11.01 -7.93
N LYS A 569 15.04 -10.35 -8.38
CA LYS A 569 13.80 -10.22 -7.60
C LYS A 569 12.88 -11.42 -7.72
N TYR A 570 12.93 -12.09 -8.87
CA TYR A 570 12.01 -13.16 -9.26
C TYR A 570 12.66 -14.56 -9.30
N SER A 571 13.98 -14.67 -9.08
CA SER A 571 14.69 -15.90 -8.70
C SER A 571 14.43 -16.29 -7.25
#